data_AF-A0A2P2J8I0-F1
#
_entry.id   AF-A0A2P2J8I0-F1
#
_cell.length_a   1.000
_cell.length_b   1.000
_cell.length_c   1.000
_cell.angle_alpha   90.00
_cell.angle_beta   90.00
_cell.angle_gamma   90.00
#
_symmetry.space_group_name_H-M   'P 1'
#
loop_
_entity.id
_entity.type
_entity.pdbx_description
1 polymer ?
#
loop_
_entity_poly.entity_id
_entity_poly.type
_entity_poly.pdbx_seq_one_letter_code
_entity_poly.pdbx_strand_id
1 'polypeptide(L)'
;MATIHKPIKPKPKPRSTIFTLAICIASIALLCLLSSLISTNGFSFSYPKTPIKGLAKASRPPRALRDKFLYWGSRIDCPGKHCESCEGLGHQESSLRCALEEAMFLNRTFVMPSAMCINPIHNKKGVLRQSNDPSSEAKWAANSCAMDSLYDIDLISETIPVILDDSKAWYQVLSTSMKLGDRGVTHIEGVSRVDLKHNSRYSNLLLLNRTASPLSWYSTL
;
A
#
# COMPACT_ATOMS: atom_id res chain seq x y z
N MET A 1 -11.56 -58.11 75.10
CA MET A 1 -10.78 -58.00 73.84
C MET A 1 -11.77 -57.88 72.70
N ALA A 2 -11.92 -56.69 72.12
CA ALA A 2 -12.80 -56.41 71.00
C ALA A 2 -11.95 -55.95 69.81
N THR A 3 -11.91 -56.75 68.74
CA THR A 3 -11.23 -56.42 67.49
C THR A 3 -12.22 -55.75 66.53
N ILE A 4 -12.09 -54.44 66.38
CA ILE A 4 -12.87 -53.62 65.44
C ILE A 4 -12.24 -53.77 64.05
N HIS A 5 -12.92 -54.48 63.15
CA HIS A 5 -12.56 -54.54 61.73
C HIS A 5 -12.93 -53.21 61.04
N LYS A 6 -11.92 -52.47 60.57
CA LYS A 6 -12.10 -51.31 59.68
C LYS A 6 -12.42 -51.78 58.24
N PRO A 7 -13.45 -51.25 57.57
CA PRO A 7 -13.70 -51.54 56.16
C PRO A 7 -12.66 -50.87 55.26
N ILE A 8 -12.17 -51.63 54.28
CA ILE A 8 -11.23 -51.19 53.24
C ILE A 8 -11.99 -50.31 52.23
N LYS A 9 -11.56 -49.06 52.05
CA LYS A 9 -12.09 -48.15 51.02
C LYS A 9 -11.70 -48.63 49.62
N PRO A 10 -12.63 -48.65 48.64
CA PRO A 10 -12.28 -48.99 47.25
C PRO A 10 -11.42 -47.90 46.62
N LYS A 11 -10.34 -48.30 45.93
CA LYS A 11 -9.49 -47.42 45.12
C LYS A 11 -10.28 -46.82 43.95
N PRO A 12 -10.01 -45.57 43.53
CA PRO A 12 -10.69 -44.96 42.40
C PRO A 12 -10.34 -45.70 41.10
N LYS A 13 -11.36 -46.11 40.35
CA LYS A 13 -11.21 -46.71 39.02
C LYS A 13 -10.53 -45.70 38.08
N PRO A 14 -9.59 -46.12 37.22
CA PRO A 14 -9.02 -45.24 36.21
C PRO A 14 -10.14 -44.79 35.28
N ARG A 15 -10.40 -43.47 35.23
CA ARG A 15 -11.28 -42.87 34.22
C ARG A 15 -10.72 -43.27 32.86
N SER A 16 -11.55 -43.96 32.08
CA SER A 16 -11.16 -44.60 30.83
C SER A 16 -10.53 -43.56 29.88
N THR A 17 -9.23 -43.73 29.64
CA THR A 17 -8.37 -42.94 28.74
C THR A 17 -8.93 -42.87 27.32
N ILE A 18 -9.81 -43.81 26.96
CA ILE A 18 -10.49 -43.89 25.67
C ILE A 18 -11.51 -42.76 25.54
N PHE A 19 -12.24 -42.41 26.60
CA PHE A 19 -13.20 -41.30 26.54
C PHE A 19 -12.50 -39.96 26.41
N THR A 20 -11.37 -39.77 27.08
CA THR A 20 -10.57 -38.55 26.92
C THR A 20 -10.00 -38.44 25.51
N LEU A 21 -9.54 -39.55 24.93
CA LEU A 21 -9.04 -39.58 23.56
C LEU A 21 -10.15 -39.25 22.55
N ALA A 22 -11.34 -39.82 22.73
CA ALA A 22 -12.50 -39.56 21.88
C ALA A 22 -12.94 -38.09 21.91
N ILE A 23 -12.94 -37.47 23.10
CA ILE A 23 -13.25 -36.04 23.26
C ILE A 23 -12.20 -35.16 22.57
N CYS A 24 -10.91 -35.51 22.69
CA CYS A 24 -9.84 -34.79 22.00
C CYS A 24 -9.98 -34.88 20.47
N ILE A 25 -10.24 -36.07 19.93
CA ILE A 25 -10.45 -36.27 18.49
C ILE A 25 -11.67 -35.48 18.00
N ALA A 26 -12.78 -35.53 18.73
CA ALA A 26 -13.99 -34.78 18.39
C ALA A 26 -13.75 -33.26 18.41
N SER A 27 -12.99 -32.76 19.40
CA SER A 27 -12.63 -31.34 19.51
C SER A 27 -11.77 -30.88 18.33
N ILE A 28 -10.77 -31.69 17.94
CA ILE A 28 -9.89 -31.39 16.79
C ILE A 28 -10.70 -31.40 15.49
N ALA A 29 -11.56 -32.40 15.29
CA ALA A 29 -12.43 -32.46 14.12
C ALA A 29 -13.37 -31.25 14.02
N LEU A 30 -13.96 -30.83 15.14
CA LEU A 30 -14.81 -29.63 15.18
C LEU A 30 -14.03 -28.35 14.86
N LEU A 31 -12.82 -28.20 15.41
CA LEU A 31 -11.95 -27.07 15.09
C LEU A 31 -11.56 -27.06 13.61
N CYS A 32 -11.21 -28.20 13.03
CA CYS A 32 -10.92 -28.31 11.60
C CYS A 32 -12.14 -27.94 10.73
N LEU A 33 -13.35 -28.38 11.11
CA LEU A 33 -14.57 -28.02 10.41
C LEU A 33 -14.86 -26.51 10.49
N LEU A 34 -14.71 -25.90 11.66
CA LEU A 34 -14.86 -24.46 11.84
C LEU A 34 -13.79 -23.67 11.07
N SER A 35 -12.54 -24.14 11.05
CA SER A 35 -11.48 -23.55 10.23
C SER A 35 -11.79 -23.66 8.74
N SER A 36 -12.34 -24.79 8.27
CA SER A 36 -12.77 -24.90 6.88
C SER A 36 -13.94 -23.98 6.55
N LEU A 37 -14.90 -23.78 7.45
CA LEU A 37 -16.02 -22.84 7.25
C LEU A 37 -15.55 -21.38 7.15
N ILE A 38 -14.56 -20.99 7.96
CA ILE A 38 -13.95 -19.65 7.91
C ILE A 38 -13.02 -19.52 6.70
N SER A 39 -12.39 -20.61 6.25
CA SER A 39 -11.50 -20.67 5.09
C SER A 39 -12.23 -20.80 3.74
N THR A 40 -13.51 -21.18 3.72
CA THR A 40 -14.37 -21.21 2.52
C THR A 40 -15.11 -19.91 2.24
N ASN A 41 -14.51 -18.76 2.59
CA ASN A 41 -14.66 -17.55 1.76
C ASN A 41 -13.62 -17.51 0.62
N GLY A 42 -13.05 -18.67 0.26
CA GLY A 42 -12.38 -18.88 -1.01
C GLY A 42 -13.36 -18.71 -2.16
N PHE A 43 -13.38 -17.51 -2.72
CA PHE A 43 -14.03 -17.15 -3.97
C PHE A 43 -13.76 -18.21 -5.04
N SER A 44 -14.75 -19.03 -5.35
CA SER A 44 -14.73 -19.88 -6.54
C SER A 44 -15.18 -19.04 -7.73
N PHE A 45 -14.24 -18.36 -8.40
CA PHE A 45 -14.49 -17.76 -9.71
C PHE A 45 -14.60 -18.87 -10.76
N SER A 46 -15.83 -19.36 -11.00
CA SER A 46 -16.14 -19.98 -12.28
C SER A 46 -16.19 -18.86 -13.32
N TYR A 47 -15.22 -18.84 -14.24
CA TYR A 47 -15.14 -17.90 -15.36
C TYR A 47 -16.26 -18.19 -16.38
N PRO A 48 -17.21 -17.26 -16.63
CA PRO A 48 -17.89 -17.20 -17.91
C PRO A 48 -17.14 -16.22 -18.80
N LYS A 49 -16.58 -16.71 -19.91
CA LYS A 49 -16.12 -15.85 -21.00
C LYS A 49 -17.34 -15.16 -21.61
N THR A 50 -17.58 -13.90 -21.24
CA THR A 50 -18.43 -12.98 -22.02
C THR A 50 -17.78 -11.61 -22.13
N PRO A 51 -17.86 -10.94 -23.29
CA PRO A 51 -17.13 -9.71 -23.56
C PRO A 51 -17.84 -8.53 -22.90
N ILE A 52 -17.24 -7.95 -21.86
CA ILE A 52 -17.84 -6.79 -21.17
C ILE A 52 -17.49 -5.51 -21.93
N LYS A 53 -18.46 -5.11 -22.75
CA LYS A 53 -18.72 -3.72 -23.11
C LYS A 53 -18.91 -2.89 -21.83
N GLY A 54 -18.24 -1.74 -21.80
CA GLY A 54 -18.78 -0.46 -21.33
C GLY A 54 -19.54 -0.40 -20.00
N LEU A 55 -18.91 0.31 -19.05
CA LEU A 55 -19.55 1.33 -18.21
C LEU A 55 -20.67 0.87 -17.26
N ALA A 56 -20.30 0.51 -16.02
CA ALA A 56 -21.12 0.61 -14.81
C ALA A 56 -20.24 0.23 -13.60
N LYS A 57 -20.30 0.80 -12.39
CA LYS A 57 -21.12 1.85 -11.77
C LYS A 57 -20.55 1.99 -10.35
N ALA A 58 -19.68 2.95 -10.10
CA ALA A 58 -19.34 3.34 -8.74
C ALA A 58 -20.35 4.40 -8.29
N SER A 59 -21.44 3.98 -7.63
CA SER A 59 -22.37 4.90 -6.98
C SER A 59 -21.74 5.47 -5.69
N ARG A 60 -20.85 6.44 -5.86
CA ARG A 60 -20.55 7.49 -4.88
C ARG A 60 -20.69 8.83 -5.63
N PRO A 61 -21.20 9.90 -5.01
CA PRO A 61 -21.34 11.20 -5.69
C PRO A 61 -19.98 11.65 -6.24
N PRO A 62 -19.91 12.56 -7.23
CA PRO A 62 -18.64 12.98 -7.81
C PRO A 62 -17.78 13.68 -6.73
N ARG A 63 -16.91 12.91 -6.07
CA ARG A 63 -15.96 13.39 -5.05
C ARG A 63 -14.92 14.36 -5.62
N ALA A 64 -14.79 14.39 -6.94
CA ALA A 64 -13.81 15.17 -7.69
C ALA A 64 -13.76 16.68 -7.39
N LEU A 65 -14.79 17.28 -6.78
CA LEU A 65 -14.80 18.73 -6.43
C LEU A 65 -14.44 19.04 -4.97
N ARG A 66 -14.24 18.04 -4.11
CA ARG A 66 -13.79 18.20 -2.71
C ARG A 66 -12.48 17.50 -2.39
N ASP A 67 -11.98 16.69 -3.33
CA ASP A 67 -10.75 15.94 -3.12
C ASP A 67 -9.55 16.90 -3.13
N LYS A 68 -8.75 16.78 -2.08
CA LYS A 68 -7.47 17.46 -1.89
C LYS A 68 -6.38 16.49 -2.30
N PHE A 69 -5.30 16.98 -2.90
CA PHE A 69 -4.29 16.16 -3.54
C PHE A 69 -2.95 16.27 -2.82
N LEU A 70 -2.22 15.16 -2.79
CA LEU A 70 -0.82 15.07 -2.40
C LEU A 70 -0.02 14.57 -3.61
N TYR A 71 0.86 15.41 -4.12
CA TYR A 71 1.81 15.05 -5.17
C TYR A 71 3.20 14.92 -4.58
N TRP A 72 3.86 13.82 -4.92
CA TRP A 72 5.14 13.41 -4.33
C TRP A 72 6.29 13.39 -5.36
N GLY A 73 6.11 14.13 -6.46
CA GLY A 73 7.02 14.13 -7.60
C GLY A 73 6.69 13.06 -8.64
N SER A 74 7.18 13.25 -9.86
CA SER A 74 6.91 12.38 -11.02
C SER A 74 7.81 11.16 -11.09
N ARG A 75 8.79 11.07 -10.19
CA ARG A 75 9.75 9.99 -10.09
C ARG A 75 10.02 9.77 -8.62
N ILE A 76 9.37 8.77 -8.02
CA ILE A 76 9.52 8.51 -6.60
C ILE A 76 10.97 8.09 -6.31
N ASP A 77 11.70 8.95 -5.61
CA ASP A 77 13.09 8.74 -5.17
C ASP A 77 14.07 8.25 -6.27
N CYS A 78 13.80 8.65 -7.51
CA CYS A 78 14.72 8.42 -8.62
C CYS A 78 14.94 9.71 -9.42
N PRO A 79 16.16 10.25 -9.51
CA PRO A 79 16.44 11.48 -10.25
C PRO A 79 16.23 11.32 -11.77
N GLY A 80 16.05 10.09 -12.24
CA GLY A 80 15.88 9.73 -13.65
C GLY A 80 17.14 9.94 -14.47
N LYS A 81 17.49 11.19 -14.78
CA LYS A 81 18.68 11.52 -15.60
C LYS A 81 19.98 11.06 -14.94
N HIS A 82 20.04 11.13 -13.62
CA HIS A 82 21.16 10.65 -12.80
C HIS A 82 20.78 9.34 -12.08
N CYS A 83 20.05 8.44 -12.75
CA CYS A 83 19.60 7.15 -12.18
C CYS A 83 20.73 6.33 -11.52
N GLU A 84 21.98 6.53 -11.92
CA GLU A 84 23.16 5.89 -11.33
C GLU A 84 23.39 6.28 -9.86
N SER A 85 22.91 7.45 -9.44
CA SER A 85 22.95 7.90 -8.04
C SER A 85 21.72 7.49 -7.23
N CYS A 86 20.78 6.73 -7.81
CA CYS A 86 19.61 6.22 -7.09
C CYS A 86 19.99 5.01 -6.22
N GLU A 87 19.31 4.85 -5.10
CA GLU A 87 19.47 3.71 -4.18
C GLU A 87 18.74 2.44 -4.64
N GLY A 88 18.08 2.49 -5.79
CA GLY A 88 17.50 1.33 -6.47
C GLY A 88 16.04 1.07 -6.12
N LEU A 89 15.52 -0.07 -6.60
CA LEU A 89 14.09 -0.38 -6.53
C LEU A 89 13.57 -0.44 -5.09
N GLY A 90 14.31 -1.08 -4.17
CA GLY A 90 13.89 -1.16 -2.76
C GLY A 90 13.70 0.22 -2.09
N HIS A 91 14.54 1.21 -2.43
CA HIS A 91 14.37 2.57 -1.90
C HIS A 91 13.16 3.27 -2.53
N GLN A 92 12.93 3.10 -3.83
CA GLN A 92 11.73 3.62 -4.51
C GLN A 92 10.44 3.02 -3.94
N GLU A 93 10.40 1.70 -3.70
CA GLU A 93 9.26 1.01 -3.11
C GLU A 93 8.99 1.46 -1.68
N SER A 94 10.04 1.59 -0.86
CA SER A 94 9.92 2.12 0.50
C SER A 94 9.40 3.56 0.49
N SER A 95 9.92 4.40 -0.39
CA SER A 95 9.48 5.79 -0.57
C SER A 95 8.02 5.87 -1.02
N LEU A 96 7.58 4.97 -1.92
CA LEU A 96 6.19 4.87 -2.35
C LEU A 96 5.26 4.51 -1.18
N ARG A 97 5.67 3.58 -0.32
CA ARG A 97 4.90 3.22 0.88
C ARG A 97 4.77 4.41 1.84
N CYS A 98 5.83 5.19 2.05
CA CYS A 98 5.76 6.40 2.87
C CYS A 98 4.81 7.44 2.26
N ALA A 99 4.87 7.66 0.95
CA ALA A 99 4.00 8.61 0.27
C ALA A 99 2.51 8.21 0.33
N LEU A 100 2.22 6.92 0.15
CA LEU A 100 0.88 6.35 0.31
C LEU A 100 0.36 6.51 1.74
N GLU A 101 1.17 6.17 2.74
CA GLU A 101 0.80 6.36 4.15
C GLU A 101 0.51 7.83 4.47
N GLU A 102 1.34 8.75 3.98
CA GLU A 102 1.11 10.18 4.23
C GLU A 102 -0.17 10.67 3.55
N ALA A 103 -0.47 10.22 2.33
CA ALA A 103 -1.73 10.51 1.67
C ALA A 103 -2.94 10.01 2.48
N MET A 104 -2.85 8.78 3.02
CA MET A 104 -3.85 8.21 3.91
C MET A 104 -4.01 9.05 5.19
N PHE A 105 -2.90 9.42 5.82
CA PHE A 105 -2.89 10.21 7.05
C PHE A 105 -3.51 11.60 6.86
N LEU A 106 -3.22 12.25 5.73
CA LEU A 106 -3.74 13.56 5.36
C LEU A 106 -5.17 13.51 4.78
N ASN A 107 -5.69 12.31 4.51
CA ASN A 107 -6.96 12.07 3.82
C ASN A 107 -7.02 12.82 2.47
N ARG A 108 -5.98 12.62 1.65
CA ARG A 108 -5.82 13.24 0.33
C ARG A 108 -5.72 12.16 -0.74
N THR A 109 -6.16 12.49 -1.95
CA THR A 109 -5.89 11.68 -3.13
C THR A 109 -4.40 11.75 -3.44
N PHE A 110 -3.76 10.60 -3.50
CA PHE A 110 -2.37 10.48 -3.88
C PHE A 110 -2.23 10.60 -5.39
N VAL A 111 -1.37 11.51 -5.84
CA VAL A 111 -0.95 11.61 -7.23
C VAL A 111 0.30 10.77 -7.37
N MET A 112 0.09 9.52 -7.79
CA MET A 112 1.13 8.52 -7.97
C MET A 112 1.87 8.78 -9.30
N PRO A 113 3.20 8.61 -9.34
CA PRO A 113 3.93 8.58 -10.60
C PRO A 113 3.30 7.58 -11.58
N SER A 114 3.36 7.85 -12.88
CA SER A 114 2.92 6.91 -13.92
C SER A 114 3.96 5.82 -14.19
N ALA A 115 5.21 6.01 -13.77
CA ALA A 115 6.29 5.04 -13.98
C ALA A 115 7.28 4.97 -12.82
N MET A 116 7.90 3.80 -12.65
CA MET A 116 8.95 3.54 -11.65
C MET A 116 10.20 2.99 -12.33
N CYS A 117 11.39 3.37 -11.85
CA CYS A 117 12.65 2.92 -12.43
C CYS A 117 12.93 1.46 -12.06
N ILE A 118 13.15 0.63 -13.07
CA ILE A 118 13.53 -0.79 -12.92
C ILE A 118 14.92 -1.06 -13.51
N ASN A 119 15.73 0.00 -13.68
CA ASN A 119 17.02 -0.12 -14.34
C ASN A 119 17.92 -1.17 -13.64
N PRO A 120 18.41 -2.19 -14.35
CA PRO A 120 19.26 -3.23 -13.75
C PRO A 120 20.60 -2.68 -13.25
N ILE A 121 20.98 -1.44 -13.58
CA ILE A 121 22.14 -0.77 -12.98
C ILE A 121 22.07 -0.72 -11.45
N HIS A 122 20.86 -0.66 -10.88
CA HIS A 122 20.65 -0.71 -9.44
C HIS A 122 21.16 -2.02 -8.81
N ASN A 123 21.14 -3.12 -9.57
CA ASN A 123 21.64 -4.42 -9.12
C ASN A 123 23.17 -4.55 -9.26
N LYS A 124 23.82 -3.58 -9.93
CA LYS A 124 25.24 -3.60 -10.26
C LYS A 124 26.04 -2.53 -9.50
N LYS A 125 25.51 -1.95 -8.42
CA LYS A 125 26.15 -0.85 -7.65
C LYS A 125 27.54 -1.20 -7.07
N GLY A 126 28.02 -2.44 -7.23
CA GLY A 126 29.41 -2.89 -6.95
C GLY A 126 30.32 -3.14 -8.16
N VAL A 127 29.86 -2.99 -9.41
CA VAL A 127 30.66 -3.21 -10.63
C VAL A 127 30.74 -1.90 -11.41
N LEU A 128 31.82 -1.15 -11.19
CA LEU A 128 32.14 0.11 -11.85
C LEU A 128 32.14 -0.07 -13.38
N ARG A 129 31.11 0.44 -14.06
CA ARG A 129 31.16 0.76 -15.48
C ARG A 129 30.60 2.15 -15.70
N GLN A 130 31.52 3.10 -15.91
CA GLN A 130 31.24 4.37 -16.55
C GLN A 130 30.84 4.09 -18.00
N SER A 131 29.63 4.48 -18.38
CA SER A 131 29.22 4.50 -19.80
C SER A 131 28.75 5.90 -20.16
N ASN A 132 29.45 6.51 -21.12
CA ASN A 132 29.09 7.77 -21.77
C ASN A 132 27.85 7.60 -22.66
N ASP A 133 26.88 8.53 -22.51
CA ASP A 133 25.79 9.00 -23.41
C ASP A 133 24.92 8.00 -24.22
N PRO A 134 23.57 8.16 -24.27
CA PRO A 134 22.89 9.35 -24.84
C PRO A 134 21.64 9.83 -24.04
N SER A 135 20.97 10.89 -24.55
CA SER A 135 19.74 11.56 -24.05
C SER A 135 18.99 10.87 -22.89
N SER A 136 19.06 11.51 -21.72
CA SER A 136 18.57 11.03 -20.43
C SER A 136 17.10 10.57 -20.36
N GLU A 137 16.20 11.10 -21.22
CA GLU A 137 14.77 10.74 -21.20
C GLU A 137 14.48 9.43 -21.94
N ALA A 138 15.18 9.16 -23.04
CA ALA A 138 15.04 7.89 -23.76
C ALA A 138 15.55 6.71 -22.90
N LYS A 139 16.64 6.93 -22.14
CA LYS A 139 17.15 5.97 -21.14
C LYS A 139 16.12 5.74 -20.03
N TRP A 140 15.42 6.75 -19.56
CA TRP A 140 14.35 6.58 -18.57
C TRP A 140 13.19 5.73 -19.12
N ALA A 141 12.70 6.04 -20.32
CA ALA A 141 11.60 5.28 -20.92
C ALA A 141 11.94 3.79 -21.13
N ALA A 142 13.18 3.48 -21.53
CA ALA A 142 13.64 2.11 -21.70
C ALA A 142 13.90 1.35 -20.39
N ASN A 143 14.08 2.07 -19.27
CA ASN A 143 14.46 1.51 -17.98
C ASN A 143 13.45 1.79 -16.87
N SER A 144 12.23 2.17 -17.23
CA SER A 144 11.12 2.35 -16.30
C SER A 144 9.98 1.41 -16.69
N CYS A 145 9.13 1.13 -15.73
CA CYS A 145 7.92 0.34 -15.92
C CYS A 145 6.73 1.19 -15.51
N ALA A 146 5.63 1.08 -16.26
CA ALA A 146 4.39 1.78 -15.94
C ALA A 146 3.85 1.29 -14.59
N MET A 147 3.26 2.18 -13.79
CA MET A 147 2.85 1.83 -12.44
C MET A 147 1.67 0.85 -12.38
N ASP A 148 0.79 0.92 -13.36
CA ASP A 148 -0.30 -0.03 -13.58
C ASP A 148 0.17 -1.43 -14.01
N SER A 149 1.42 -1.58 -14.42
CA SER A 149 2.04 -2.86 -14.75
C SER A 149 2.72 -3.50 -13.54
N LEU A 150 3.13 -2.70 -12.56
CA LEU A 150 3.81 -3.16 -11.34
C LEU A 150 2.84 -3.32 -10.16
N TYR A 151 1.79 -2.51 -10.10
CA TYR A 151 0.82 -2.51 -9.01
C TYR A 151 -0.61 -2.56 -9.55
N ASP A 152 -1.47 -3.27 -8.83
CA ASP A 152 -2.92 -3.15 -9.00
C ASP A 152 -3.39 -1.84 -8.38
N ILE A 153 -3.52 -0.81 -9.22
CA ILE A 153 -3.90 0.55 -8.79
C ILE A 153 -5.33 0.58 -8.27
N ASP A 154 -6.22 -0.26 -8.82
CA ASP A 154 -7.61 -0.35 -8.38
C ASP A 154 -7.68 -0.92 -6.95
N LEU A 155 -6.90 -1.98 -6.68
CA LEU A 155 -6.78 -2.56 -5.35
C LEU A 155 -6.20 -1.58 -4.32
N ILE A 156 -5.15 -0.84 -4.67
CA ILE A 156 -4.60 0.22 -3.81
C ILE A 156 -5.68 1.29 -3.54
N SER A 157 -6.44 1.63 -4.59
CA SER A 157 -7.51 2.66 -4.54
C SER A 157 -8.69 2.29 -3.66
N GLU A 158 -8.84 1.02 -3.26
CA GLU A 158 -9.80 0.62 -2.23
C GLU A 158 -9.48 1.22 -0.86
N THR A 159 -8.20 1.44 -0.57
CA THR A 159 -7.72 1.97 0.72
C THR A 159 -7.36 3.45 0.63
N ILE A 160 -6.58 3.83 -0.38
CA ILE A 160 -6.03 5.19 -0.55
C ILE A 160 -6.43 5.67 -1.93
N PRO A 161 -7.20 6.77 -2.11
CA PRO A 161 -7.55 7.23 -3.45
C PRO A 161 -6.29 7.59 -4.24
N VAL A 162 -6.10 6.96 -5.41
CA VAL A 162 -4.93 7.22 -6.28
C VAL A 162 -5.39 7.75 -7.63
N ILE A 163 -4.63 8.69 -8.19
CA ILE A 163 -4.61 9.01 -9.62
C ILE A 163 -3.17 8.98 -10.13
N LEU A 164 -2.96 8.66 -11.40
CA LEU A 164 -1.65 8.72 -12.04
C LEU A 164 -1.35 10.15 -12.54
N ASP A 165 -0.07 10.53 -12.53
CA ASP A 165 0.44 11.84 -12.94
C ASP A 165 0.46 12.09 -14.47
N ASP A 166 0.01 11.13 -15.26
CA ASP A 166 -0.24 11.24 -16.71
C ASP A 166 -1.74 11.22 -17.05
N SER A 167 -2.61 11.05 -16.05
CA SER A 167 -4.05 10.93 -16.23
C SER A 167 -4.72 12.27 -16.56
N LYS A 168 -5.84 12.23 -17.30
CA LYS A 168 -6.67 13.42 -17.57
C LYS A 168 -7.14 14.11 -16.28
N ALA A 169 -7.36 13.34 -15.21
CA ALA A 169 -7.75 13.87 -13.91
C ALA A 169 -6.65 14.77 -13.34
N TRP A 170 -5.38 14.35 -13.43
CA TRP A 170 -4.26 15.15 -12.96
C TRP A 170 -4.13 16.48 -13.72
N TYR A 171 -4.29 16.47 -15.05
CA TYR A 171 -4.31 17.71 -15.84
C TYR A 171 -5.41 18.69 -15.38
N GLN A 172 -6.59 18.19 -15.01
CA GLN A 172 -7.67 19.01 -14.46
C GLN A 172 -7.32 19.59 -13.09
N VAL A 173 -6.66 18.81 -12.23
CA VAL A 173 -6.18 19.27 -10.92
C VAL A 173 -5.16 20.39 -11.09
N LEU A 174 -4.17 20.23 -11.99
CA LEU A 174 -3.19 21.27 -12.29
C LEU A 174 -3.84 22.54 -12.86
N SER A 175 -4.78 22.40 -13.80
CA SER A 175 -5.51 23.55 -14.34
C SER A 175 -6.31 24.29 -13.25
N THR A 176 -6.91 23.54 -12.33
CA THR A 176 -7.69 24.10 -11.22
C THR A 176 -6.79 24.76 -10.17
N SER A 177 -5.66 24.15 -9.83
CA SER A 177 -4.72 24.72 -8.88
C SER A 177 -4.14 26.04 -9.38
N MET A 178 -3.80 26.15 -10.66
CA MET A 178 -3.36 27.40 -11.27
C MET A 178 -4.43 28.50 -11.19
N LYS A 179 -5.71 28.16 -11.37
CA LYS A 179 -6.84 29.12 -11.23
C LYS A 179 -7.07 29.59 -9.80
N LEU A 180 -6.69 28.79 -8.80
CA LEU A 180 -6.88 29.09 -7.38
C LEU A 180 -5.74 29.93 -6.76
N GLY A 181 -4.66 30.19 -7.50
CA GLY A 181 -3.52 30.99 -7.03
C GLY A 181 -2.92 30.45 -5.73
N ASP A 182 -2.75 31.33 -4.73
CA ASP A 182 -2.16 31.00 -3.42
C ASP A 182 -2.90 29.89 -2.65
N ARG A 183 -4.16 29.60 -3.00
CA ARG A 183 -4.95 28.51 -2.40
C ARG A 183 -4.87 27.19 -3.19
N GLY A 184 -4.27 27.24 -4.38
CA GLY A 184 -4.27 26.15 -5.35
C GLY A 184 -3.17 25.13 -5.12
N VAL A 185 -1.93 25.59 -4.98
CA VAL A 185 -0.77 24.71 -4.82
C VAL A 185 0.27 25.35 -3.91
N THR A 186 0.93 24.53 -3.09
CA THR A 186 2.14 24.95 -2.38
C THR A 186 3.20 23.87 -2.47
N HIS A 187 4.45 24.31 -2.56
CA HIS A 187 5.60 23.44 -2.41
C HIS A 187 5.91 23.25 -0.92
N ILE A 188 6.10 22.00 -0.49
CA ILE A 188 6.33 21.64 0.90
C ILE A 188 7.72 21.01 1.04
N GLU A 189 8.54 21.64 1.87
CA GLU A 189 9.85 21.14 2.30
C GLU A 189 9.99 21.35 3.80
N GLY A 190 10.49 20.34 4.53
CA GLY A 190 10.75 20.43 5.97
C GLY A 190 9.53 20.56 6.91
N VAL A 191 8.30 20.46 6.39
CA VAL A 191 7.06 20.54 7.20
C VAL A 191 6.61 19.15 7.66
N SER A 192 6.21 19.03 8.93
CA SER A 192 5.71 17.77 9.49
C SER A 192 4.34 17.39 8.93
N ARG A 193 4.04 16.09 8.83
CA ARG A 193 2.71 15.62 8.41
C ARG A 193 1.58 16.11 9.33
N VAL A 194 1.88 16.31 10.62
CA VAL A 194 0.93 16.84 11.62
C VAL A 194 0.57 18.28 11.29
N ASP A 195 1.56 19.12 10.96
CA ASP A 195 1.32 20.50 10.55
C ASP A 195 0.55 20.57 9.24
N LEU A 196 0.87 19.71 8.26
CA LEU A 196 0.12 19.63 7.00
C LEU A 196 -1.35 19.27 7.21
N LYS A 197 -1.66 18.48 8.23
CA LYS A 197 -3.02 18.07 8.58
C LYS A 197 -3.80 19.15 9.33
N HIS A 198 -3.17 19.78 10.33
CA HIS A 198 -3.87 20.62 11.29
C HIS A 198 -3.72 22.12 11.04
N ASN A 199 -2.63 22.57 10.40
CA ASN A 199 -2.44 23.99 10.12
C ASN A 199 -3.29 24.41 8.91
N SER A 200 -4.19 25.38 9.12
CA SER A 200 -5.10 25.90 8.10
C SER A 200 -4.39 26.47 6.86
N ARG A 201 -3.12 26.87 7.00
CA ARG A 201 -2.25 27.29 5.89
C ARG A 201 -2.07 26.19 4.84
N TYR A 202 -2.03 24.93 5.26
CA TYR A 202 -1.77 23.78 4.39
C TYR A 202 -3.00 22.91 4.21
N SER A 203 -3.74 22.67 5.29
CA SER A 203 -4.82 21.70 5.33
C SER A 203 -5.94 22.03 4.34
N ASN A 204 -6.13 23.31 3.98
CA ASN A 204 -7.16 23.77 3.04
C ASN A 204 -6.71 23.89 1.58
N LEU A 205 -5.42 23.73 1.30
CA LEU A 205 -4.91 23.82 -0.07
C LEU A 205 -5.39 22.65 -0.91
N LEU A 206 -5.71 22.93 -2.18
CA LEU A 206 -6.09 21.91 -3.15
C LEU A 206 -4.96 20.90 -3.35
N LEU A 207 -3.74 21.38 -3.65
CA LEU A 207 -2.59 20.53 -3.95
C LEU A 207 -1.42 20.81 -2.99
N LEU A 208 -0.95 19.77 -2.31
CA LEU A 208 0.35 19.78 -1.65
C LEU A 208 1.37 19.14 -2.59
N ASN A 209 2.35 19.91 -3.05
CA ASN A 209 3.49 19.42 -3.80
C ASN A 209 4.64 19.17 -2.82
N ARG A 210 4.77 17.94 -2.36
CA ARG A 210 5.74 17.54 -1.35
C ARG A 210 6.93 16.88 -2.06
N THR A 211 8.12 17.43 -1.84
CA THR A 211 9.35 16.76 -2.27
C THR A 211 9.52 15.51 -1.44
N ALA A 212 9.89 14.39 -2.08
CA ALA A 212 10.36 13.22 -1.36
C ALA A 212 11.50 13.65 -0.43
N SER A 213 11.28 13.58 0.89
CA SER A 213 12.30 13.94 1.86
C SER A 213 13.50 13.01 1.69
N PRO A 214 14.74 13.53 1.57
CA PRO A 214 15.96 12.70 1.65
C PRO A 214 16.05 11.90 2.97
N LEU A 215 15.25 12.28 3.96
CA LEU A 215 15.16 11.69 5.30
C LEU A 215 13.87 10.86 5.51
N SER A 216 13.11 10.57 4.46
CA SER A 216 11.83 9.84 4.52
C SER A 216 11.91 8.43 5.14
N TRP A 217 13.13 7.95 5.41
CA TRP A 217 13.44 6.72 6.15
C TRP A 217 13.67 6.94 7.66
N TYR A 218 14.13 8.12 8.08
CA TYR A 218 14.47 8.40 9.48
C TYR A 218 13.34 9.07 10.27
N SER A 219 12.40 9.73 9.59
CA SER A 219 11.33 10.49 10.25
C SER A 219 10.02 9.72 10.44
N THR A 220 10.02 8.42 10.14
CA THR A 220 8.84 7.53 10.24
C THR A 220 8.86 6.65 11.50
N LEU A 221 9.83 6.87 12.40
CA LEU A 221 9.87 6.32 13.76
C LEU A 221 9.51 7.40 14.78
#